data_AF-A0A0G4GY08-F1
#
_entry.id   AF-A0A0G4GY08-F1
#
_cell.length_a   1.000
_cell.length_b   1.000
_cell.length_c   1.000
_cell.angle_alpha   90.00
_cell.angle_beta   90.00
_cell.angle_gamma   90.00
#
_symmetry.space_group_name_H-M   'P 1'
#
loop_
_entity.id
_entity.type
_entity.pdbx_description
1 polymer ?
#
loop_
_entity_poly.entity_id
_entity_poly.type
_entity_poly.pdbx_seq_one_letter_code
_entity_poly.pdbx_strand_id
1 'polypeptide(L)'
;MSSGFLKSTCRKGSLLSAEAHAIQPQAKDASQLHDRRAGMEMEEDGQAEGGHYVSLADEEGGGESRHEEEKEKKKEHETRGGNLTALALVRFVAAIHIVCFHTGIQAAPDSVHWVRFCKYGPTWVTFFFILSGFVQVYSRMTGPRKTANKPPNVFWFCAQRLATVVPAYLVSLLAHEFLKSRVEKDYPSRFVSGPQVWQHWWNMLCQVLMVKTWWPPLTLFKSLELPGDPQDLNYPAHFISSLFLFWILFPGLYWIVLRLEGWVVGVALCGCYWYQFLVKFHLMGLMSRLQVDNFGYMPLCFVNQYFLGMLIAKIFVEARQQKQSQTEGREPMLAERRERGGVDFNRRGAQCFSWGRFLSYADFVPVLLFTLLCLFVKEETALSGTLCDYGLLPVWSLMIV
;
A
#
# COMPACT_ATOMS: atom_id res chain seq x y z
N MET A 1 9.01 31.92 60.89
CA MET A 1 10.14 31.13 61.42
C MET A 1 10.13 29.76 60.74
N SER A 2 11.31 29.31 60.32
CA SER A 2 11.63 27.95 59.85
C SER A 2 11.26 27.57 58.40
N SER A 3 12.28 27.50 57.55
CA SER A 3 12.51 26.36 56.66
C SER A 3 13.96 26.40 56.14
N GLY A 4 14.83 25.57 56.73
CA GLY A 4 16.20 25.30 56.26
C GLY A 4 16.18 24.54 54.93
N PHE A 5 17.00 24.89 53.95
CA PHE A 5 18.46 24.68 53.84
C PHE A 5 18.87 23.20 53.87
N LEU A 6 18.84 22.56 52.70
CA LEU A 6 19.67 21.40 52.39
C LEU A 6 20.37 21.63 51.06
N LYS A 7 21.66 22.00 51.16
CA LYS A 7 22.66 21.94 50.08
C LYS A 7 23.09 20.49 49.93
N SER A 8 22.94 19.91 48.74
CA SER A 8 23.59 18.65 48.37
C SER A 8 24.84 18.95 47.53
N THR A 9 25.89 18.21 47.86
CA THR A 9 27.29 18.44 47.49
C THR A 9 27.63 17.90 46.11
N CYS A 10 28.34 18.73 45.35
CA CYS A 10 29.01 18.39 44.11
C CYS A 10 30.23 17.50 44.39
N ARG A 11 30.30 16.31 43.79
CA ARG A 11 31.51 15.48 43.72
C ARG A 11 31.56 14.84 42.33
N LYS A 12 32.44 15.33 41.46
CA LYS A 12 32.86 14.60 40.26
C LYS A 12 34.38 14.55 40.24
N GLY A 13 34.89 13.33 40.39
CA GLY A 13 36.28 12.95 40.22
C GLY A 13 36.66 12.92 38.74
N SER A 14 37.95 13.11 38.54
CA SER A 14 38.67 13.15 37.28
C SER A 14 39.04 11.76 36.74
N LEU A 15 39.31 11.73 35.43
CA LEU A 15 40.31 10.93 34.72
C LEU A 15 40.01 9.45 34.43
N LEU A 16 39.96 9.16 33.12
CA LEU A 16 40.53 8.03 32.35
C LEU A 16 39.98 8.20 30.91
N SER A 17 40.68 8.87 29.99
CA SER A 17 41.78 8.35 29.14
C SER A 17 41.46 7.01 28.48
N ALA A 18 41.03 7.05 27.22
CA ALA A 18 41.06 5.93 26.29
C ALA A 18 41.32 6.45 24.87
N GLU A 19 42.34 5.89 24.25
CA GLU A 19 42.91 6.22 22.94
C GLU A 19 41.90 6.09 21.80
N ALA A 20 41.82 7.13 20.96
CA ALA A 20 41.18 7.05 19.66
C ALA A 20 42.26 6.78 18.60
N HIS A 21 42.30 5.55 18.10
CA HIS A 21 43.06 5.20 16.90
C HIS A 21 42.44 5.90 15.69
N ALA A 22 43.19 6.85 15.13
CA ALA A 22 42.90 7.49 13.87
C ALA A 22 43.11 6.49 12.72
N ILE A 23 42.03 6.16 11.99
CA ILE A 23 42.09 5.50 10.68
C ILE A 23 41.74 6.57 9.64
N GLN A 24 42.75 7.06 8.92
CA GLN A 24 42.58 7.85 7.71
C GLN A 24 42.05 6.93 6.59
N PRO A 25 40.96 7.28 5.88
CA PRO A 25 40.70 6.70 4.57
C PRO A 25 41.48 7.50 3.51
N GLN A 26 42.40 6.80 2.85
CA GLN A 26 43.03 7.27 1.62
C GLN A 26 41.96 7.53 0.55
N ALA A 27 41.93 8.77 0.06
CA ALA A 27 41.24 9.13 -1.16
C ALA A 27 41.97 8.49 -2.34
N LYS A 28 41.35 7.47 -2.96
CA LYS A 28 41.71 6.96 -4.29
C LYS A 28 40.47 6.90 -5.16
N ASP A 29 40.52 7.67 -6.25
CA ASP A 29 39.87 7.45 -7.53
C ASP A 29 38.34 7.32 -7.57
N ALA A 30 37.66 8.46 -7.36
CA ALA A 30 36.25 8.67 -7.73
C ALA A 30 36.10 9.30 -9.14
N SER A 31 36.88 8.83 -10.11
CA SER A 31 36.87 9.33 -11.50
C SER A 31 36.61 8.25 -12.58
N GLN A 32 36.25 7.02 -12.21
CA GLN A 32 36.00 5.93 -13.17
C GLN A 32 34.61 5.26 -13.03
N LEU A 33 33.65 5.91 -12.36
CA LEU A 33 32.32 5.33 -12.12
C LEU A 33 31.17 6.03 -12.88
N HIS A 34 31.47 6.69 -14.00
CA HIS A 34 30.45 7.33 -14.85
C HIS A 34 30.24 6.68 -16.23
N ASP A 35 30.94 5.58 -16.53
CA ASP A 35 30.90 4.93 -17.86
C ASP A 35 30.49 3.44 -17.84
N ARG A 36 29.82 2.98 -16.77
CA ARG A 36 29.29 1.61 -16.62
C ARG A 36 27.77 1.50 -16.73
N ARG A 37 27.12 2.39 -17.48
CA ARG A 37 25.67 2.33 -17.77
C ARG A 37 25.33 1.92 -19.21
N ALA A 38 26.33 1.57 -20.01
CA ALA A 38 26.15 0.97 -21.33
C ALA A 38 27.20 -0.13 -21.51
N GLY A 39 26.82 -1.38 -21.24
CA GLY A 39 27.68 -2.55 -21.48
C GLY A 39 27.79 -3.49 -20.29
N MET A 40 26.89 -4.47 -20.25
CA MET A 40 27.14 -5.81 -19.70
C MET A 40 26.03 -6.71 -20.29
N GLU A 41 26.33 -7.36 -21.42
CA GLU A 41 26.67 -8.80 -21.52
C GLU A 41 25.36 -9.62 -21.52
N MET A 42 24.76 -10.05 -22.65
CA MET A 42 25.30 -10.85 -23.76
C MET A 42 26.18 -11.98 -23.23
N GLU A 43 25.51 -12.96 -22.62
CA GLU A 43 26.05 -14.30 -22.37
C GLU A 43 25.98 -15.05 -23.72
N GLU A 44 27.11 -14.99 -24.45
CA GLU A 44 27.42 -15.80 -25.62
C GLU A 44 27.81 -17.21 -25.14
N ASP A 45 26.86 -18.15 -25.19
CA ASP A 45 27.19 -19.56 -25.28
C ASP A 45 27.41 -19.90 -26.75
N GLY A 46 28.70 -19.92 -27.12
CA GLY A 46 29.18 -20.46 -28.37
C GLY A 46 28.96 -21.96 -28.43
N GLN A 47 28.10 -22.40 -29.34
CA GLN A 47 28.14 -23.76 -29.88
C GLN A 47 28.13 -23.66 -31.40
N ALA A 48 29.35 -23.68 -31.95
CA ALA A 48 29.58 -23.94 -33.36
C ALA A 48 29.20 -25.39 -33.66
N GLU A 49 28.31 -25.59 -34.62
CA GLU A 49 28.43 -26.66 -35.63
C GLU A 49 27.34 -26.54 -36.71
N GLY A 50 27.75 -26.74 -37.97
CA GLY A 50 26.87 -27.24 -39.02
C GLY A 50 26.19 -26.18 -39.89
N GLY A 51 26.92 -25.69 -40.90
CA GLY A 51 26.33 -24.94 -42.01
C GLY A 51 25.31 -25.79 -42.77
N HIS A 52 24.07 -25.30 -42.84
CA HIS A 52 23.07 -25.75 -43.80
C HIS A 52 22.59 -24.50 -44.56
N TYR A 53 23.19 -24.25 -45.73
CA TYR A 53 22.71 -23.24 -46.68
C TYR A 53 21.36 -23.72 -47.22
N VAL A 54 20.27 -23.28 -46.60
CA VAL A 54 18.92 -23.42 -47.14
C VAL A 54 18.69 -22.30 -48.15
N SER A 55 18.37 -22.71 -49.37
CA SER A 55 18.16 -21.88 -50.55
C SER A 55 17.04 -20.84 -50.34
N LEU A 56 17.38 -19.56 -50.52
CA LEU A 56 16.53 -18.37 -50.39
C LEU A 56 15.75 -18.09 -51.69
N ALA A 57 14.70 -18.86 -52.00
CA ALA A 57 13.94 -18.60 -53.23
C ALA A 57 12.41 -18.67 -53.18
N ASP A 58 11.75 -19.10 -52.08
CA ASP A 58 10.29 -19.36 -52.12
C ASP A 58 9.44 -18.70 -50.99
N GLU A 59 9.90 -17.65 -50.30
CA GLU A 59 9.14 -17.00 -49.20
C GLU A 59 8.48 -15.65 -49.53
N GLU A 60 7.92 -15.46 -50.73
CA GLU A 60 7.17 -14.22 -51.05
C GLU A 60 5.68 -14.22 -50.59
N GLY A 61 5.19 -15.30 -49.96
CA GLY A 61 3.77 -15.45 -49.57
C GLY A 61 3.40 -15.24 -48.10
N GLY A 62 4.37 -15.04 -47.19
CA GLY A 62 4.14 -15.10 -45.73
C GLY A 62 4.15 -13.78 -44.95
N GLY A 63 4.48 -12.66 -45.59
CA GLY A 63 4.79 -11.38 -44.91
C GLY A 63 3.59 -10.66 -44.27
N GLU A 64 2.37 -10.86 -44.79
CA GLU A 64 1.20 -10.09 -44.37
C GLU A 64 0.68 -10.52 -42.98
N SER A 65 0.69 -11.82 -42.68
CA SER A 65 0.22 -12.35 -41.40
C SER A 65 1.07 -11.90 -40.20
N ARG A 66 2.39 -11.78 -40.39
CA ARG A 66 3.33 -11.41 -39.33
C ARG A 66 3.18 -9.95 -38.91
N HIS A 67 2.81 -9.08 -39.86
CA HIS A 67 2.59 -7.66 -39.60
C HIS A 67 1.28 -7.38 -38.85
N GLU A 68 0.24 -8.20 -39.06
CA GLU A 68 -1.01 -8.09 -38.31
C GLU A 68 -0.84 -8.53 -36.85
N GLU A 69 -0.14 -9.65 -36.60
CA GLU A 69 0.11 -10.15 -35.25
C GLU A 69 0.90 -9.14 -34.39
N GLU A 70 1.86 -8.44 -35.00
CA GLU A 70 2.66 -7.44 -34.29
C GLU A 70 1.84 -6.18 -33.94
N LYS A 71 0.94 -5.75 -34.82
CA LYS A 71 0.02 -4.63 -34.55
C LYS A 71 -0.94 -4.96 -33.42
N GLU A 72 -1.45 -6.19 -33.36
CA GLU A 72 -2.38 -6.61 -32.32
C GLU A 72 -1.69 -6.67 -30.94
N LYS A 73 -0.49 -7.25 -30.87
CA LYS A 73 0.34 -7.26 -29.65
C LYS A 73 0.64 -5.85 -29.13
N LYS A 74 0.91 -4.91 -30.03
CA LYS A 74 1.16 -3.50 -29.65
C LYS A 74 -0.09 -2.85 -29.03
N LYS A 75 -1.27 -3.08 -29.61
CA LYS A 75 -2.55 -2.53 -29.10
C LYS A 75 -2.92 -3.10 -27.72
N GLU A 76 -2.65 -4.39 -27.48
CA GLU A 76 -2.82 -4.98 -26.16
C GLU A 76 -1.87 -4.39 -25.11
N HIS A 77 -0.63 -4.12 -25.50
CA HIS A 77 0.35 -3.51 -24.60
C HIS A 77 -0.04 -2.08 -24.20
N GLU A 78 -0.53 -1.27 -25.14
CA GLU A 78 -1.00 0.11 -24.89
C GLU A 78 -2.21 0.13 -23.94
N THR A 79 -3.20 -0.73 -24.17
CA THR A 79 -4.40 -0.80 -23.31
C THR A 79 -4.09 -1.26 -21.88
N ARG A 80 -3.09 -2.14 -21.69
CA ARG A 80 -2.62 -2.54 -20.35
C ARG A 80 -2.00 -1.37 -19.59
N GLY A 81 -1.22 -0.53 -20.26
CA GLY A 81 -0.60 0.66 -19.64
C GLY A 81 -1.64 1.64 -19.09
N GLY A 82 -2.72 1.89 -19.84
CA GLY A 82 -3.76 2.86 -19.45
C GLY A 82 -4.45 2.55 -18.12
N ASN A 83 -4.72 1.27 -17.84
CA ASN A 83 -5.43 0.87 -16.61
C ASN A 83 -4.58 1.06 -15.34
N LEU A 84 -3.27 0.84 -15.42
CA LEU A 84 -2.37 1.05 -14.29
C LEU A 84 -2.21 2.54 -13.96
N THR A 85 -2.24 3.39 -14.98
CA THR A 85 -2.21 4.86 -14.81
C THR A 85 -3.44 5.36 -14.06
N ALA A 86 -4.63 4.84 -14.36
CA ALA A 86 -5.86 5.20 -13.64
C ALA A 86 -5.77 4.83 -12.15
N LEU A 87 -5.27 3.63 -11.82
CA LEU A 87 -5.06 3.22 -10.43
C LEU A 87 -4.00 4.07 -9.74
N ALA A 88 -2.93 4.49 -10.45
CA ALA A 88 -1.93 5.40 -9.92
C ALA A 88 -2.54 6.77 -9.57
N LEU A 89 -3.43 7.30 -10.41
CA LEU A 89 -4.16 8.55 -10.14
C LEU A 89 -5.03 8.43 -8.88
N VAL A 90 -5.79 7.33 -8.73
CA VAL A 90 -6.62 7.11 -7.54
C VAL A 90 -5.78 7.05 -6.27
N ARG A 91 -4.60 6.40 -6.31
CA ARG A 91 -3.64 6.40 -5.19
C ARG A 91 -3.13 7.81 -4.87
N PHE A 92 -2.86 8.61 -5.89
CA PHE A 92 -2.40 9.98 -5.73
C PHE A 92 -3.46 10.85 -5.06
N VAL A 93 -4.72 10.75 -5.48
CA VAL A 93 -5.85 11.43 -4.83
C VAL A 93 -5.99 11.01 -3.37
N ALA A 94 -5.90 9.71 -3.09
CA ALA A 94 -5.92 9.18 -1.73
C ALA A 94 -4.78 9.76 -0.87
N ALA A 95 -3.56 9.84 -1.42
CA ALA A 95 -2.41 10.41 -0.73
C ALA A 95 -2.61 11.90 -0.42
N ILE A 96 -3.11 12.71 -1.38
CA ILE A 96 -3.43 14.12 -1.15
C ILE A 96 -4.44 14.25 -0.01
N HIS A 97 -5.50 13.45 -0.03
CA HIS A 97 -6.55 13.52 0.99
C HIS A 97 -6.03 13.20 2.39
N ILE A 98 -5.19 12.16 2.51
CA ILE A 98 -4.50 11.80 3.76
C ILE A 98 -3.60 12.96 4.24
N VAL A 99 -2.85 13.60 3.33
CA VAL A 99 -2.04 14.77 3.69
C VAL A 99 -2.94 15.92 4.18
N CYS A 100 -4.00 16.26 3.46
CA CYS A 100 -4.94 17.31 3.85
C CYS A 100 -5.58 17.05 5.23
N PHE A 101 -5.90 15.80 5.53
CA PHE A 101 -6.38 15.38 6.85
C PHE A 101 -5.36 15.67 7.97
N HIS A 102 -4.07 15.52 7.68
CA HIS A 102 -2.99 15.66 8.65
C HIS A 102 -2.38 17.06 8.75
N THR A 103 -2.49 17.91 7.72
CA THR A 103 -1.91 19.27 7.72
C THR A 103 -2.73 20.29 8.50
N GLY A 104 -3.58 19.87 9.44
CA GLY A 104 -4.27 20.80 10.34
C GLY A 104 -5.47 21.54 9.74
N ILE A 105 -6.02 21.08 8.60
CA ILE A 105 -7.36 21.51 8.15
C ILE A 105 -8.42 21.24 9.25
N GLN A 106 -8.12 20.33 10.18
CA GLN A 106 -8.94 20.05 11.36
C GLN A 106 -9.11 21.25 12.31
N ALA A 107 -8.18 22.22 12.30
CA ALA A 107 -8.31 23.44 13.10
C ALA A 107 -9.23 24.49 12.45
N ALA A 108 -9.58 24.31 11.17
CA ALA A 108 -10.51 25.21 10.49
C ALA A 108 -11.97 24.94 10.91
N PRO A 109 -12.85 25.95 10.85
CA PRO A 109 -14.25 25.78 11.22
C PRO A 109 -14.97 24.73 10.37
N ASP A 110 -15.81 23.93 11.03
CA ASP A 110 -16.65 22.90 10.40
C ASP A 110 -17.68 23.45 9.40
N SER A 111 -17.84 24.77 9.30
CA SER A 111 -18.71 25.39 8.29
C SER A 111 -18.18 25.24 6.86
N VAL A 112 -16.88 24.98 6.68
CA VAL A 112 -16.27 24.82 5.35
C VAL A 112 -16.42 23.36 4.90
N HIS A 113 -17.19 23.12 3.84
CA HIS A 113 -17.46 21.76 3.34
C HIS A 113 -16.20 20.93 3.06
N TRP A 114 -15.15 21.56 2.52
CA TRP A 114 -13.87 20.90 2.27
C TRP A 114 -13.21 20.40 3.56
N VAL A 115 -13.34 21.13 4.68
CA VAL A 115 -12.81 20.69 5.99
C VAL A 115 -13.49 19.40 6.45
N ARG A 116 -14.82 19.33 6.34
CA ARG A 116 -15.58 18.11 6.63
C ARG A 116 -15.13 16.95 5.75
N PHE A 117 -14.92 17.20 4.47
CA PHE A 117 -14.40 16.18 3.56
C PHE A 117 -13.02 15.66 3.99
N CYS A 118 -12.10 16.54 4.43
CA CYS A 118 -10.80 16.12 4.93
C CYS A 118 -10.86 15.30 6.22
N LYS A 119 -11.90 15.44 7.07
CA LYS A 119 -12.06 14.61 8.27
C LYS A 119 -12.22 13.12 7.97
N TYR A 120 -12.61 12.75 6.76
CA TYR A 120 -12.66 11.36 6.31
C TYR A 120 -11.27 10.77 5.99
N GLY A 121 -10.16 11.50 6.17
CA GLY A 121 -8.81 10.99 5.91
C GLY A 121 -8.50 9.58 6.44
N PRO A 122 -8.96 9.18 7.65
CA PRO A 122 -8.74 7.82 8.16
C PRO A 122 -9.32 6.72 7.28
N THR A 123 -10.46 6.96 6.60
CA THR A 123 -11.04 5.96 5.68
C THR A 123 -10.18 5.82 4.42
N TRP A 124 -9.60 6.94 3.96
CA TRP A 124 -8.67 6.96 2.84
C TRP A 124 -7.36 6.24 3.13
N VAL A 125 -6.88 6.24 4.38
CA VAL A 125 -5.73 5.40 4.80
C VAL A 125 -6.03 3.93 4.58
N THR A 126 -7.21 3.47 5.00
CA THR A 126 -7.64 2.07 4.81
C THR A 126 -7.72 1.71 3.33
N PHE A 127 -8.39 2.57 2.55
CA PHE A 127 -8.49 2.41 1.11
C PHE A 127 -7.12 2.38 0.43
N PHE A 128 -6.18 3.23 0.86
CA PHE A 128 -4.82 3.27 0.32
C PHE A 128 -4.06 1.96 0.55
N PHE A 129 -4.16 1.34 1.73
CA PHE A 129 -3.50 0.07 2.01
C PHE A 129 -4.07 -1.08 1.17
N ILE A 130 -5.39 -1.18 1.06
CA ILE A 130 -6.06 -2.14 0.18
C ILE A 130 -5.60 -1.95 -1.26
N LEU A 131 -5.63 -0.71 -1.77
CA LEU A 131 -5.21 -0.40 -3.13
C LEU A 131 -3.72 -0.67 -3.36
N SER A 132 -2.89 -0.56 -2.32
CA SER A 132 -1.46 -0.89 -2.36
C SER A 132 -1.20 -2.38 -2.50
N GLY A 133 -1.89 -3.21 -1.73
CA GLY A 133 -1.82 -4.66 -1.92
C GLY A 133 -2.31 -5.07 -3.30
N PHE A 134 -3.44 -4.49 -3.73
CA PHE A 134 -4.05 -4.79 -5.02
C PHE A 134 -3.11 -4.49 -6.20
N VAL A 135 -2.63 -3.25 -6.32
CA VAL A 135 -1.80 -2.82 -7.48
C VAL A 135 -0.50 -3.62 -7.55
N GLN A 136 0.10 -3.98 -6.40
CA GLN A 136 1.36 -4.70 -6.39
C GLN A 136 1.22 -6.16 -6.85
N VAL A 137 0.15 -6.85 -6.42
CA VAL A 137 -0.12 -8.21 -6.91
C VAL A 137 -0.59 -8.20 -8.36
N TYR A 138 -1.52 -7.29 -8.69
CA TYR A 138 -2.06 -7.17 -10.03
C TYR A 138 -0.96 -6.90 -11.07
N SER A 139 -0.07 -5.94 -10.82
CA SER A 139 1.03 -5.62 -11.74
C SER A 139 2.02 -6.77 -11.93
N ARG A 140 2.29 -7.57 -10.91
CA ARG A 140 3.18 -8.74 -11.03
C ARG A 140 2.52 -9.91 -11.75
N MET A 141 1.27 -10.24 -11.42
CA MET A 141 0.58 -11.37 -12.05
C MET A 141 0.18 -11.09 -13.51
N THR A 142 -0.04 -9.82 -13.87
CA THR A 142 -0.32 -9.42 -15.26
C THR A 142 0.93 -9.07 -16.07
N GLY A 143 2.07 -8.90 -15.40
CA GLY A 143 3.38 -8.66 -16.03
C GLY A 143 3.94 -9.89 -16.76
N PRO A 144 5.16 -9.77 -17.34
CA PRO A 144 5.82 -10.88 -18.02
C PRO A 144 5.95 -12.13 -17.12
N ARG A 145 5.72 -13.34 -17.67
CA ARG A 145 5.69 -14.61 -16.90
C ARG A 145 6.96 -14.85 -16.06
N LYS A 146 8.11 -14.35 -16.52
CA LYS A 146 9.40 -14.40 -15.79
C LYS A 146 9.36 -13.68 -14.43
N THR A 147 8.57 -12.61 -14.30
CA THR A 147 8.47 -11.81 -13.07
C THR A 147 7.35 -12.28 -12.13
N ALA A 148 6.33 -12.96 -12.67
CA ALA A 148 5.22 -13.50 -11.87
C ALA A 148 5.66 -14.59 -10.88
N ASN A 149 6.57 -15.49 -11.30
CA ASN A 149 6.95 -16.65 -10.48
C ASN A 149 8.12 -16.40 -9.52
N LYS A 150 8.81 -15.26 -9.64
CA LYS A 150 9.97 -14.94 -8.81
C LYS A 150 9.64 -13.79 -7.84
N PRO A 151 9.84 -13.97 -6.52
CA PRO A 151 9.70 -12.87 -5.58
C PRO A 151 10.71 -11.76 -5.92
N PRO A 152 10.36 -10.48 -5.78
CA PRO A 152 11.33 -9.42 -6.01
C PRO A 152 12.40 -9.44 -4.92
N ASN A 153 13.60 -9.00 -5.28
CA ASN A 153 14.63 -8.68 -4.29
C ASN A 153 14.13 -7.53 -3.40
N VAL A 154 13.97 -7.81 -2.10
CA VAL A 154 13.39 -6.88 -1.12
C VAL A 154 14.12 -5.53 -1.11
N PHE A 155 15.45 -5.56 -1.11
CA PHE A 155 16.26 -4.35 -1.01
C PHE A 155 16.01 -3.40 -2.18
N TRP A 156 16.14 -3.90 -3.42
CA TRP A 156 15.91 -3.09 -4.62
C TRP A 156 14.46 -2.63 -4.73
N PHE A 157 13.51 -3.49 -4.35
CA PHE A 157 12.09 -3.19 -4.35
C PHE A 157 11.73 -2.05 -3.39
N CYS A 158 12.34 -2.03 -2.20
CA CYS A 158 12.20 -0.96 -1.22
C CYS A 158 12.92 0.32 -1.68
N ALA A 159 14.16 0.20 -2.15
CA ALA A 159 14.97 1.34 -2.59
C ALA A 159 14.28 2.13 -3.71
N GLN A 160 13.71 1.44 -4.70
CA GLN A 160 12.98 2.08 -5.81
C GLN A 160 11.77 2.87 -5.32
N ARG A 161 11.04 2.37 -4.32
CA ARG A 161 9.87 3.06 -3.75
C ARG A 161 10.25 4.20 -2.84
N LEU A 162 11.27 4.01 -2.01
CA LEU A 162 11.82 5.07 -1.17
C LEU A 162 12.31 6.23 -2.01
N ALA A 163 13.01 5.98 -3.12
CA ALA A 163 13.47 7.02 -4.03
C ALA A 163 12.32 7.88 -4.60
N THR A 164 11.11 7.31 -4.75
CA THR A 164 9.93 8.06 -5.20
C THR A 164 9.22 8.79 -4.05
N VAL A 165 9.09 8.16 -2.89
CA VAL A 165 8.26 8.67 -1.77
C VAL A 165 9.01 9.63 -0.86
N VAL A 166 10.30 9.38 -0.60
CA VAL A 166 11.10 10.15 0.35
C VAL A 166 11.24 11.63 -0.06
N PRO A 167 11.48 12.00 -1.33
CA PRO A 167 11.55 13.42 -1.70
C PRO A 167 10.24 14.17 -1.41
N ALA A 168 9.10 13.58 -1.77
CA ALA A 168 7.79 14.17 -1.49
C ALA A 168 7.53 14.30 0.02
N TYR A 169 7.94 13.30 0.78
CA TYR A 169 7.87 13.33 2.24
C TYR A 169 8.72 14.45 2.85
N LEU A 170 9.98 14.58 2.43
CA LEU A 170 10.86 15.64 2.93
C LEU A 170 10.31 17.03 2.60
N VAL A 171 9.76 17.22 1.39
CA VAL A 171 9.07 18.47 1.04
C VAL A 171 7.86 18.72 1.94
N SER A 172 7.05 17.69 2.22
CA SER A 172 5.90 17.83 3.13
C SER A 172 6.32 18.18 4.57
N LEU A 173 7.43 17.62 5.03
CA LEU A 173 8.00 17.90 6.34
C LEU A 173 8.49 19.35 6.41
N LEU A 174 9.27 19.80 5.44
CA LEU A 174 9.76 21.18 5.35
C LEU A 174 8.60 22.18 5.22
N ALA A 175 7.57 21.86 4.46
CA ALA A 175 6.38 22.70 4.33
C ALA A 175 5.62 22.81 5.65
N HIS A 176 5.50 21.71 6.40
CA HIS A 176 4.87 21.70 7.72
C HIS A 176 5.64 22.58 8.71
N GLU A 177 6.95 22.38 8.83
CA GLU A 177 7.84 23.17 9.68
C GLU A 177 7.81 24.66 9.31
N PHE A 178 7.84 24.95 8.00
CA PHE A 178 7.73 26.32 7.50
C PHE A 178 6.40 26.96 7.89
N LEU A 179 5.27 26.28 7.68
CA LEU A 179 3.96 26.80 8.05
C LEU A 179 3.84 27.02 9.56
N LYS A 180 4.31 26.07 10.38
CA LYS A 180 4.32 26.19 11.84
C LYS A 180 5.14 27.40 12.30
N SER A 181 6.30 27.62 11.68
CA SER A 181 7.14 28.81 11.94
C SER A 181 6.47 30.15 11.59
N ARG A 182 5.49 30.17 10.69
CA ARG A 182 4.73 31.38 10.33
C ARG A 182 3.57 31.67 11.28
N VAL A 183 2.96 30.62 11.82
CA VAL A 183 1.80 30.72 12.71
C VAL A 183 2.25 31.00 14.16
N GLU A 184 3.31 30.33 14.62
CA GLU A 184 3.82 30.45 15.98
C GLU A 184 5.10 31.30 16.02
N LYS A 185 4.99 32.53 16.55
CA LYS A 185 6.13 33.46 16.63
C LYS A 185 7.31 32.94 17.46
N ASP A 186 7.03 32.13 18.48
CA ASP A 186 8.04 31.54 19.37
C ASP A 186 8.59 30.20 18.87
N TYR A 187 8.17 29.73 17.70
CA TYR A 187 8.60 28.45 17.16
C TYR A 187 10.12 28.37 16.94
N PRO A 188 10.78 29.37 16.30
CA PRO A 188 12.23 29.28 16.04
C PRO A 188 13.06 29.28 17.33
N SER A 189 12.64 30.01 18.36
CA SER A 189 13.38 30.09 19.62
C SER A 189 13.30 28.77 20.40
N ARG A 190 12.20 28.02 20.31
CA ARG A 190 12.09 26.66 20.89
C ARG A 190 13.09 25.67 20.28
N PHE A 191 13.40 25.81 19.00
CA PHE A 191 14.37 24.96 18.28
C PHE A 191 15.84 25.32 18.52
N VAL A 192 16.13 26.54 18.96
CA VAL A 192 17.51 27.02 19.10
C VAL A 192 17.95 27.11 20.55
N SER A 193 17.09 27.59 21.46
CA SER A 193 17.49 27.94 22.83
C SER A 193 16.47 27.56 23.90
N GLY A 194 15.41 26.84 23.55
CA GLY A 194 14.40 26.38 24.49
C GLY A 194 14.92 25.30 25.47
N PRO A 195 14.35 25.20 26.69
CA PRO A 195 14.71 24.14 27.64
C PRO A 195 14.43 22.72 27.14
N GLN A 196 13.62 22.59 26.09
CA GLN A 196 13.24 21.32 25.44
C GLN A 196 13.88 21.14 24.06
N VAL A 197 14.93 21.90 23.71
CA VAL A 197 15.56 21.85 22.37
C VAL A 197 15.96 20.43 21.95
N TRP A 198 16.56 19.65 22.86
CA TRP A 198 16.93 18.25 22.59
C TRP A 198 15.73 17.38 22.22
N GLN A 199 14.56 17.58 22.85
CA GLN A 199 13.35 16.81 22.55
C GLN A 199 12.83 17.14 21.14
N HIS A 200 12.88 18.41 20.72
CA HIS A 200 12.52 18.80 19.36
C HIS A 200 13.46 18.20 18.31
N TRP A 201 14.78 18.26 18.53
CA TRP A 201 15.75 17.64 17.63
C TRP A 201 15.61 16.11 17.57
N TRP A 202 15.39 15.47 18.72
CA TRP A 202 15.13 14.04 18.79
C TRP A 202 13.84 13.66 18.04
N ASN A 203 12.76 14.42 18.25
CA ASN A 203 11.51 14.22 17.52
C ASN A 203 11.70 14.40 16.01
N MET A 204 12.42 15.44 15.58
CA MET A 204 12.72 15.68 14.16
C MET A 204 13.57 14.54 13.58
N LEU A 205 14.56 14.06 14.31
CA LEU A 205 15.35 12.89 13.91
C LEU A 205 14.47 11.64 13.78
N CYS A 206 13.60 11.37 14.76
CA CYS A 206 12.65 10.26 14.69
C CYS A 206 11.63 10.40 13.55
N GLN A 207 11.29 11.63 13.15
CA GLN A 207 10.46 11.91 11.98
C GLN A 207 11.21 11.56 10.71
N VAL A 208 12.41 12.12 10.51
CA VAL A 208 13.28 11.85 9.35
C VAL A 208 13.57 10.36 9.19
N LEU A 209 13.85 9.66 10.30
CA LEU A 209 14.11 8.21 10.30
C LEU A 209 12.83 7.37 10.23
N MET A 210 11.65 7.97 10.32
CA MET A 210 10.33 7.31 10.30
C MET A 210 10.15 6.25 11.41
N VAL A 211 10.91 6.34 12.50
CA VAL A 211 10.91 5.33 13.59
C VAL A 211 9.85 5.57 14.65
N LYS A 212 9.23 6.77 14.68
CA LYS A 212 8.25 7.18 15.72
C LYS A 212 7.07 6.20 15.87
N THR A 213 6.78 5.39 14.86
CA THR A 213 5.53 4.63 14.75
C THR A 213 5.64 3.16 15.11
N TRP A 214 6.86 2.70 15.34
CA TRP A 214 7.14 1.32 15.71
C TRP A 214 7.21 1.11 17.20
N TRP A 215 7.54 2.17 17.93
CA TRP A 215 7.81 2.05 19.35
C TRP A 215 7.18 3.24 20.10
N PRO A 216 5.86 3.16 20.39
CA PRO A 216 5.18 4.17 21.18
C PRO A 216 5.90 4.50 22.50
N PRO A 217 6.51 3.52 23.23
CA PRO A 217 7.18 3.82 24.51
C PRO A 217 8.47 4.66 24.46
N LEU A 218 9.15 4.75 23.32
CA LEU A 218 10.38 5.53 23.08
C LEU A 218 10.01 6.94 22.61
N THR A 219 8.74 7.10 22.22
CA THR A 219 8.10 8.37 21.91
C THR A 219 7.29 8.91 23.10
N LEU A 220 7.32 8.20 24.24
CA LEU A 220 6.82 8.63 25.56
C LEU A 220 7.66 9.75 26.20
N PHE A 221 8.29 10.61 25.39
CA PHE A 221 8.11 12.03 25.69
C PHE A 221 6.66 12.36 25.32
N LYS A 222 5.70 11.74 26.05
CA LYS A 222 4.39 12.33 26.32
C LYS A 222 4.82 13.67 26.85
N SER A 223 4.75 14.72 26.02
CA SER A 223 5.22 16.03 26.43
C SER A 223 4.53 16.26 27.76
N LEU A 224 5.31 16.22 28.84
CA LEU A 224 4.82 16.69 30.09
C LEU A 224 4.51 18.15 29.77
N GLU A 225 3.21 18.44 29.71
CA GLU A 225 2.67 19.78 29.93
C GLU A 225 2.77 20.78 28.78
N LEU A 226 2.21 20.46 27.62
CA LEU A 226 1.41 21.47 26.90
C LEU A 226 -0.03 20.97 26.76
N PRO A 227 -0.92 21.27 27.73
CA PRO A 227 -2.34 21.01 27.58
C PRO A 227 -2.84 21.78 26.37
N GLY A 228 -3.26 21.05 25.33
CA GLY A 228 -3.82 21.63 24.11
C GLY A 228 -3.09 21.30 22.81
N ASP A 229 -1.93 20.63 22.84
CA ASP A 229 -1.28 20.18 21.60
C ASP A 229 -1.21 18.63 21.47
N PRO A 230 -2.36 17.96 21.29
CA PRO A 230 -2.42 16.52 21.02
C PRO A 230 -1.89 16.15 19.61
N GLN A 231 -1.32 17.09 18.85
CA GLN A 231 -1.08 16.94 17.41
C GLN A 231 0.40 16.90 16.95
N ASP A 232 1.39 16.84 17.85
CA ASP A 232 2.80 16.56 17.48
C ASP A 232 3.04 15.10 17.01
N LEU A 233 1.96 14.40 16.62
CA LEU A 233 2.02 13.11 15.96
C LEU A 233 2.63 13.30 14.57
N ASN A 234 3.65 12.47 14.32
CA ASN A 234 4.36 12.33 13.07
C ASN A 234 3.48 11.68 12.00
N TYR A 235 2.39 12.33 11.65
CA TYR A 235 1.35 11.73 10.84
C TYR A 235 1.81 11.32 9.44
N PRO A 236 2.62 12.11 8.71
CA PRO A 236 3.09 11.69 7.39
C PRO A 236 4.10 10.54 7.49
N ALA A 237 5.03 10.56 8.46
CA ALA A 237 5.99 9.45 8.55
C ALA A 237 5.37 8.19 9.13
N HIS A 238 4.30 8.28 9.93
CA HIS A 238 3.51 7.11 10.34
C HIS A 238 3.08 6.28 9.15
N PHE A 239 2.46 6.96 8.19
CA PHE A 239 1.96 6.34 6.99
C PHE A 239 3.08 5.71 6.16
N ILE A 240 4.18 6.44 5.94
CA ILE A 240 5.31 5.94 5.12
C ILE A 240 6.04 4.80 5.83
N SER A 241 6.23 4.89 7.13
CA SER A 241 6.84 3.84 7.94
C SER A 241 6.02 2.55 7.91
N SER A 242 4.69 2.69 7.96
CA SER A 242 3.77 1.56 7.77
C SER A 242 3.90 0.98 6.36
N LEU A 243 3.99 1.81 5.32
CA LEU A 243 4.23 1.33 3.95
C LEU A 243 5.56 0.60 3.79
N PHE A 244 6.61 1.08 4.45
CA PHE A 244 7.92 0.45 4.41
C PHE A 244 7.88 -0.97 4.96
N LEU A 245 7.14 -1.22 6.05
CA LEU A 245 6.88 -2.59 6.53
C LEU A 245 6.28 -3.47 5.43
N PHE A 246 5.24 -2.97 4.77
CA PHE A 246 4.56 -3.75 3.74
C PHE A 246 5.44 -4.03 2.54
N TRP A 247 6.39 -3.15 2.21
CA TRP A 247 7.35 -3.43 1.15
C TRP A 247 8.33 -4.55 1.53
N ILE A 248 8.74 -4.60 2.80
CA ILE A 248 9.56 -5.69 3.34
C ILE A 248 8.79 -7.00 3.34
N LEU A 249 7.53 -6.99 3.81
CA LEU A 249 6.69 -8.19 3.90
C LEU A 249 6.18 -8.68 2.54
N PHE A 250 6.10 -7.79 1.54
CA PHE A 250 5.47 -8.07 0.26
C PHE A 250 5.95 -9.36 -0.41
N PRO A 251 7.27 -9.67 -0.51
CA PRO A 251 7.70 -10.88 -1.21
C PRO A 251 7.19 -12.17 -0.55
N GLY A 252 7.18 -12.21 0.78
CA GLY A 252 6.65 -13.34 1.54
C GLY A 252 5.13 -13.46 1.41
N LEU A 253 4.42 -12.34 1.59
CA LEU A 253 2.96 -12.29 1.42
C LEU A 253 2.53 -12.63 -0.02
N TYR A 254 3.27 -12.17 -1.02
CA TYR A 254 3.00 -12.44 -2.42
C TYR A 254 3.12 -13.93 -2.73
N TRP A 255 4.16 -14.58 -2.21
CA TRP A 255 4.35 -16.02 -2.36
C TRP A 255 3.23 -16.83 -1.69
N ILE A 256 2.78 -16.41 -0.49
CA ILE A 256 1.60 -16.99 0.17
C ILE A 256 0.39 -16.85 -0.75
N VAL A 257 0.09 -15.64 -1.23
CA VAL A 257 -1.06 -15.36 -2.10
C VAL A 257 -1.03 -16.24 -3.35
N LEU A 258 0.12 -16.41 -4.00
CA LEU A 258 0.22 -17.29 -5.17
C LEU A 258 -0.16 -18.75 -4.87
N ARG A 259 0.12 -19.23 -3.66
CA ARG A 259 -0.16 -20.62 -3.23
C ARG A 259 -1.58 -20.87 -2.72
N LEU A 260 -2.34 -19.83 -2.39
CA LEU A 260 -3.70 -20.02 -1.88
C LEU A 260 -4.63 -20.56 -2.97
N GLU A 261 -5.36 -21.63 -2.69
CA GLU A 261 -6.37 -22.14 -3.62
C GLU A 261 -7.73 -21.46 -3.41
N GLY A 262 -8.63 -21.54 -4.39
CA GLY A 262 -9.85 -20.72 -4.48
C GLY A 262 -10.67 -20.62 -3.18
N TRP A 263 -10.95 -21.74 -2.50
CA TRP A 263 -11.73 -21.70 -1.25
C TRP A 263 -10.93 -21.09 -0.08
N VAL A 264 -9.62 -21.32 -0.04
CA VAL A 264 -8.72 -20.77 0.98
C VAL A 264 -8.63 -19.24 0.82
N VAL A 265 -8.65 -18.73 -0.41
CA VAL A 265 -8.73 -17.29 -0.68
C VAL A 265 -10.01 -16.71 -0.08
N GLY A 266 -11.16 -17.37 -0.25
CA GLY A 266 -12.42 -16.95 0.36
C GLY A 266 -12.38 -16.91 1.90
N VAL A 267 -11.83 -17.95 2.52
CA VAL A 267 -11.63 -17.99 3.99
C VAL A 267 -10.68 -16.87 4.45
N ALA A 268 -9.59 -16.63 3.71
CA ALA A 268 -8.63 -15.58 4.02
C ALA A 268 -9.25 -14.17 3.90
N LEU A 269 -10.12 -13.93 2.91
CA LEU A 269 -10.86 -12.69 2.77
C LEU A 269 -11.77 -12.44 3.99
N CYS A 270 -12.55 -13.45 4.38
CA CYS A 270 -13.41 -13.38 5.57
C CYS A 270 -12.57 -13.14 6.84
N GLY A 271 -11.43 -13.82 6.97
CA GLY A 271 -10.49 -13.61 8.07
C GLY A 271 -9.93 -12.19 8.14
N CYS A 272 -9.57 -11.60 6.99
CA CYS A 272 -9.08 -10.20 6.94
C CYS A 272 -10.16 -9.20 7.36
N TYR A 273 -11.40 -9.43 6.94
CA TYR A 273 -12.55 -8.60 7.30
C TYR A 273 -12.88 -8.74 8.79
N TRP A 274 -12.93 -9.97 9.30
CA TRP A 274 -13.19 -10.24 10.71
C TRP A 274 -12.09 -9.68 11.62
N TYR A 275 -10.82 -9.79 11.21
CA TYR A 275 -9.71 -9.19 11.95
C TYR A 275 -9.86 -7.66 12.08
N GLN A 276 -10.34 -6.97 11.04
CA GLN A 276 -10.61 -5.53 11.11
C GLN A 276 -11.62 -5.22 12.21
N PHE A 277 -12.68 -6.02 12.30
CA PHE A 277 -13.70 -5.90 13.34
C PHE A 277 -13.09 -6.18 14.72
N LEU A 278 -12.34 -7.28 14.89
CA LEU A 278 -11.69 -7.63 16.16
C LEU A 278 -10.73 -6.54 16.66
N VAL A 279 -9.89 -6.00 15.77
CA VAL A 279 -8.95 -4.93 16.13
C VAL A 279 -9.70 -3.66 16.55
N LYS A 280 -10.70 -3.24 15.79
CA LYS A 280 -11.44 -1.99 16.04
C LYS A 280 -12.30 -2.07 17.31
N PHE A 281 -12.99 -3.18 17.55
CA PHE A 281 -13.95 -3.28 18.66
C PHE A 281 -13.34 -3.82 19.95
N HIS A 282 -12.51 -4.86 19.87
CA HIS A 282 -11.97 -5.51 21.07
C HIS A 282 -10.59 -4.95 21.44
N LEU A 283 -9.66 -4.94 20.48
CA LEU A 283 -8.28 -4.59 20.78
C LEU A 283 -8.12 -3.10 21.06
N MET A 284 -8.72 -2.21 20.27
CA MET A 284 -8.69 -0.77 20.56
C MET A 284 -9.39 -0.44 21.89
N GLY A 285 -10.51 -1.09 22.20
CA GLY A 285 -11.18 -0.92 23.48
C GLY A 285 -10.31 -1.33 24.67
N LEU A 286 -9.58 -2.45 24.56
CA LEU A 286 -8.62 -2.89 25.56
C LEU A 286 -7.42 -1.93 25.67
N MET A 287 -6.83 -1.54 24.54
CA MET A 287 -5.65 -0.67 24.53
C MET A 287 -5.95 0.75 25.04
N SER A 288 -7.15 1.26 24.77
CA SER A 288 -7.64 2.51 25.36
C SER A 288 -7.73 2.42 26.89
N ARG A 289 -8.21 1.28 27.44
CA ARG A 289 -8.21 1.05 28.89
C ARG A 289 -6.79 0.99 29.48
N LEU A 290 -5.82 0.51 28.70
CA LEU A 290 -4.41 0.48 29.09
C LEU A 290 -3.69 1.83 28.87
N GLN A 291 -4.41 2.88 28.48
CA GLN A 291 -3.85 4.20 28.15
C GLN A 291 -2.75 4.13 27.07
N VAL A 292 -2.81 3.12 26.20
CA VAL A 292 -1.97 3.04 25.01
C VAL A 292 -2.70 3.76 23.88
N ASP A 293 -2.78 5.08 24.06
CA ASP A 293 -3.21 5.98 23.00
C ASP A 293 -2.25 5.76 21.82
N ASN A 294 -2.80 5.65 20.62
CA ASN A 294 -2.09 5.41 19.35
C ASN A 294 -1.87 3.96 18.90
N PHE A 295 -2.44 2.95 19.56
CA PHE A 295 -2.35 1.57 19.07
C PHE A 295 -2.86 1.39 17.63
N GLY A 296 -3.91 2.13 17.25
CA GLY A 296 -4.45 2.12 15.89
C GLY A 296 -3.47 2.60 14.80
N TYR A 297 -2.36 3.21 15.18
CA TYR A 297 -1.28 3.63 14.29
C TYR A 297 -0.14 2.60 14.23
N MET A 298 -0.22 1.44 14.88
CA MET A 298 0.79 0.41 14.66
C MET A 298 0.68 -0.13 13.23
N PRO A 299 1.78 -0.24 12.46
CA PRO A 299 1.77 -0.80 11.11
C PRO A 299 1.04 -2.16 11.01
N LEU A 300 1.15 -2.98 12.06
CA LEU A 300 0.51 -4.29 12.15
C LEU A 300 -1.02 -4.23 12.06
N CYS A 301 -1.65 -3.13 12.44
CA CYS A 301 -3.10 -2.93 12.34
C CYS A 301 -3.59 -2.83 10.89
N PHE A 302 -2.69 -2.61 9.92
CA PHE A 302 -3.03 -2.47 8.50
C PHE A 302 -2.64 -3.68 7.66
N VAL A 303 -2.02 -4.72 8.25
CA VAL A 303 -1.57 -5.94 7.54
C VAL A 303 -2.74 -6.65 6.85
N ASN A 304 -3.86 -6.80 7.56
CA ASN A 304 -5.07 -7.42 7.02
C ASN A 304 -5.65 -6.62 5.85
N GLN A 305 -5.60 -5.29 5.89
CA GLN A 305 -6.13 -4.42 4.84
C GLN A 305 -5.26 -4.51 3.57
N TYR A 306 -3.94 -4.47 3.76
CA TYR A 306 -2.99 -4.65 2.68
C TYR A 306 -3.14 -6.05 2.05
N PHE A 307 -3.19 -7.11 2.87
CA PHE A 307 -3.38 -8.48 2.42
C PHE A 307 -4.73 -8.70 1.73
N LEU A 308 -5.82 -8.10 2.23
CA LEU A 308 -7.13 -8.08 1.58
C LEU A 308 -7.03 -7.56 0.14
N GLY A 309 -6.32 -6.45 -0.07
CA GLY A 309 -6.03 -5.94 -1.41
C GLY A 309 -5.31 -6.94 -2.32
N MET A 310 -4.33 -7.65 -1.78
CA MET A 310 -3.57 -8.70 -2.50
C MET A 310 -4.49 -9.85 -2.95
N LEU A 311 -5.39 -10.31 -2.07
CA LEU A 311 -6.35 -11.38 -2.38
C LEU A 311 -7.36 -10.97 -3.45
N ILE A 312 -7.87 -9.73 -3.37
CA ILE A 312 -8.80 -9.19 -4.39
C ILE A 312 -8.11 -9.14 -5.76
N ALA A 313 -6.85 -8.70 -5.83
CA ALA A 313 -6.09 -8.71 -7.07
C ALA A 313 -5.92 -10.11 -7.66
N LYS A 314 -5.65 -11.11 -6.81
CA LYS A 314 -5.55 -12.50 -7.25
C LYS A 314 -6.84 -12.98 -7.91
N ILE A 315 -7.99 -12.84 -7.23
CA ILE A 315 -9.30 -13.23 -7.77
C ILE A 315 -9.56 -12.55 -9.11
N PHE A 316 -9.28 -11.25 -9.18
CA PHE A 316 -9.50 -10.47 -10.40
C PHE A 316 -8.65 -10.98 -11.57
N VAL A 317 -7.38 -11.33 -11.34
CA VAL A 317 -6.50 -11.85 -12.38
C VAL A 317 -6.92 -13.26 -12.81
N GLU A 318 -7.24 -14.15 -11.87
CA GLU A 318 -7.68 -15.51 -12.18
C GLU A 318 -9.01 -15.53 -12.96
N ALA A 319 -9.98 -14.71 -12.55
CA ALA A 319 -11.24 -14.57 -13.27
C ALA A 319 -11.03 -14.07 -14.71
N ARG A 320 -10.09 -13.12 -14.91
CA ARG A 320 -9.74 -12.64 -16.24
C ARG A 320 -9.09 -13.73 -17.10
N GLN A 321 -8.16 -14.51 -16.53
CA GLN A 321 -7.49 -15.61 -17.21
C GLN A 321 -8.48 -16.71 -17.62
N GLN A 322 -9.40 -17.07 -16.74
CA GLN A 322 -10.46 -18.04 -17.04
C GLN A 322 -11.33 -17.59 -18.21
N LYS A 323 -11.70 -16.30 -18.25
CA LYS A 323 -12.47 -15.73 -19.36
C LYS A 323 -11.71 -15.79 -20.68
N GLN A 324 -10.39 -15.50 -20.66
CA GLN A 324 -9.54 -15.60 -21.84
C GLN A 324 -9.45 -17.05 -22.36
N SER A 325 -9.20 -18.02 -21.47
CA SER A 325 -9.13 -19.44 -21.87
C SER A 325 -10.45 -19.97 -22.44
N GLN A 326 -11.59 -19.46 -21.96
CA GLN A 326 -12.90 -19.82 -22.50
C GLN A 326 -13.16 -19.23 -23.90
N THR A 327 -12.67 -18.01 -24.16
CA THR A 327 -12.77 -17.38 -25.49
C THR A 327 -11.85 -18.08 -26.48
N GLU A 328 -10.58 -18.31 -26.12
CA GLU A 328 -9.60 -19.00 -26.96
C GLU A 328 -10.02 -20.43 -27.30
N GLY A 329 -10.66 -21.15 -26.38
CA GLY A 329 -11.19 -22.48 -26.66
C GLY A 329 -12.46 -22.51 -27.54
N ARG A 330 -13.19 -21.39 -27.66
CA ARG A 330 -14.41 -21.30 -28.48
C ARG A 330 -14.13 -20.99 -29.95
N GLU A 331 -13.14 -20.15 -30.22
CA GLU A 331 -12.69 -19.77 -31.56
C GLU A 331 -12.47 -20.99 -32.49
N PRO A 332 -11.63 -22.00 -32.15
CA PRO A 332 -11.40 -23.14 -33.02
C PRO A 332 -12.65 -24.02 -33.19
N MET A 333 -13.46 -24.16 -32.15
CA MET A 333 -14.73 -24.87 -32.23
C MET A 333 -15.72 -24.18 -33.18
N LEU A 334 -15.75 -22.84 -33.20
CA LEU A 334 -16.59 -22.07 -34.11
C LEU A 334 -16.03 -22.08 -35.53
N ALA A 335 -14.71 -22.03 -35.71
CA ALA A 335 -14.04 -22.16 -37.00
C ALA A 335 -14.30 -23.52 -37.65
N GLU A 336 -14.11 -24.62 -36.90
CA GLU A 336 -14.41 -25.98 -37.36
C GLU A 336 -15.91 -26.14 -37.69
N ARG A 337 -16.78 -25.52 -36.89
CA ARG A 337 -18.22 -25.51 -37.15
C ARG A 337 -18.60 -24.72 -38.41
N ARG A 338 -17.81 -23.71 -38.77
CA ARG A 338 -17.97 -22.93 -40.01
C ARG A 338 -17.54 -23.72 -41.23
N GLU A 339 -16.46 -24.49 -41.12
CA GLU A 339 -15.95 -25.35 -42.18
C GLU A 339 -16.86 -26.55 -42.47
N ARG A 340 -17.51 -27.13 -41.46
CA ARG A 340 -18.37 -28.32 -41.63
C ARG A 340 -19.75 -28.06 -42.27
N GLY A 341 -20.01 -26.86 -42.82
CA GLY A 341 -21.24 -26.56 -43.56
C GLY A 341 -22.48 -26.66 -42.68
N GLY A 342 -22.84 -25.57 -42.00
CA GLY A 342 -23.87 -25.50 -40.97
C GLY A 342 -25.14 -26.32 -41.25
N VAL A 343 -25.25 -27.46 -40.60
CA VAL A 343 -26.52 -28.15 -40.35
C VAL A 343 -27.04 -27.67 -39.01
N ASP A 344 -28.26 -27.12 -39.01
CA ASP A 344 -28.99 -26.60 -37.85
C ASP A 344 -29.12 -27.64 -36.74
N PHE A 345 -28.13 -27.71 -35.84
CA PHE A 345 -28.18 -28.63 -34.72
C PHE A 345 -28.91 -28.01 -33.53
N ASN A 346 -30.08 -28.58 -33.30
CA ASN A 346 -31.03 -28.29 -32.23
C ASN A 346 -30.34 -28.19 -30.85
N ARG A 347 -30.58 -27.06 -30.20
CA ARG A 347 -29.92 -26.53 -29.01
C ARG A 347 -30.45 -27.22 -27.74
N ARG A 348 -30.04 -28.46 -27.43
CA ARG A 348 -30.51 -29.14 -26.20
C ARG A 348 -29.46 -29.82 -25.30
N GLY A 349 -28.16 -29.76 -25.60
CA GLY A 349 -27.20 -30.68 -24.96
C GLY A 349 -26.01 -30.14 -24.17
N ALA A 350 -25.94 -28.86 -23.76
CA ALA A 350 -24.76 -28.34 -23.05
C ALA A 350 -25.09 -27.93 -21.61
N GLN A 351 -25.40 -28.91 -20.77
CA GLN A 351 -25.40 -28.81 -19.31
C GLN A 351 -24.38 -29.80 -18.75
N CYS A 352 -23.08 -29.51 -18.88
CA CYS A 352 -22.03 -30.21 -18.12
C CYS A 352 -20.78 -29.33 -18.08
N PHE A 353 -20.81 -28.30 -17.22
CA PHE A 353 -19.69 -27.83 -16.39
C PHE A 353 -20.19 -26.65 -15.54
N SER A 354 -20.97 -26.98 -14.51
CA SER A 354 -21.54 -25.99 -13.60
C SER A 354 -20.62 -25.79 -12.40
N TRP A 355 -19.65 -24.87 -12.55
CA TRP A 355 -19.21 -24.03 -11.43
C TRP A 355 -20.28 -22.97 -11.06
N GLY A 356 -21.44 -23.00 -11.71
CA GLY A 356 -22.54 -22.04 -11.61
C GLY A 356 -23.36 -22.07 -10.31
N ARG A 357 -22.80 -22.54 -9.19
CA ARG A 357 -23.43 -22.40 -7.85
C ARG A 357 -22.51 -21.88 -6.76
N PHE A 358 -21.30 -21.43 -7.09
CA PHE A 358 -20.59 -20.50 -6.23
C PHE A 358 -20.85 -19.10 -6.77
N LEU A 359 -21.80 -18.42 -6.13
CA LEU A 359 -22.17 -17.02 -6.33
C LEU A 359 -21.00 -16.21 -6.89
N SER A 360 -21.21 -15.67 -8.08
CA SER A 360 -20.36 -14.73 -8.79
C SER A 360 -19.56 -13.87 -7.82
N TYR A 361 -18.25 -14.14 -7.70
CA TYR A 361 -17.32 -13.24 -7.02
C TYR A 361 -17.38 -11.82 -7.63
N ALA A 362 -17.84 -11.69 -8.88
CA ALA A 362 -18.09 -10.40 -9.54
C ALA A 362 -19.34 -9.66 -9.01
N ASP A 363 -20.26 -10.33 -8.32
CA ASP A 363 -21.37 -9.70 -7.60
C ASP A 363 -21.03 -9.49 -6.11
N PHE A 364 -20.21 -10.38 -5.53
CA PHE A 364 -19.76 -10.26 -4.13
C PHE A 364 -18.74 -9.14 -3.94
N VAL A 365 -17.90 -8.81 -4.92
CA VAL A 365 -16.92 -7.72 -4.78
C VAL A 365 -17.58 -6.35 -4.80
N PRO A 366 -18.51 -6.01 -5.72
CA PRO A 366 -19.31 -4.78 -5.62
C PRO A 366 -20.18 -4.77 -4.39
N VAL A 367 -20.79 -5.89 -3.98
CA VAL A 367 -21.55 -5.94 -2.72
C VAL A 367 -20.63 -5.79 -1.52
N LEU A 368 -19.42 -6.34 -1.48
CA LEU A 368 -18.47 -6.12 -0.38
C LEU A 368 -17.93 -4.69 -0.41
N LEU A 369 -17.61 -4.12 -1.59
CA LEU A 369 -17.19 -2.72 -1.72
C LEU A 369 -18.33 -1.77 -1.34
N PHE A 370 -19.56 -2.07 -1.77
CA PHE A 370 -20.78 -1.32 -1.50
C PHE A 370 -21.23 -1.51 -0.06
N THR A 371 -21.08 -2.68 0.54
CA THR A 371 -21.34 -2.97 1.96
C THR A 371 -20.25 -2.35 2.81
N LEU A 372 -18.99 -2.32 2.38
CA LEU A 372 -17.96 -1.51 3.00
C LEU A 372 -18.36 -0.03 2.93
N LEU A 373 -18.64 0.50 1.73
CA LEU A 373 -19.12 1.89 1.52
C LEU A 373 -20.39 2.21 2.34
N CYS A 374 -21.37 1.33 2.40
CA CYS A 374 -22.65 1.51 3.07
C CYS A 374 -22.57 1.29 4.58
N LEU A 375 -21.76 0.36 5.07
CA LEU A 375 -21.48 0.24 6.50
C LEU A 375 -20.70 1.48 6.98
N PHE A 376 -19.80 2.01 6.14
CA PHE A 376 -19.11 3.27 6.41
C PHE A 376 -20.06 4.49 6.42
N VAL A 377 -21.07 4.53 5.55
CA VAL A 377 -22.07 5.63 5.52
C VAL A 377 -23.15 5.48 6.60
N LYS A 378 -23.50 4.25 7.00
CA LYS A 378 -24.56 3.97 7.99
C LYS A 378 -24.09 4.12 9.45
N GLU A 379 -22.80 3.97 9.73
CA GLU A 379 -22.25 4.13 11.09
C GLU A 379 -22.30 5.60 11.56
N GLU A 380 -22.36 6.60 10.65
CA GLU A 380 -22.54 8.01 11.02
C GLU A 380 -24.00 8.46 11.17
N THR A 381 -24.95 7.86 10.45
CA THR A 381 -26.38 8.17 10.67
C THR A 381 -26.89 7.65 12.02
N ALA A 382 -26.20 6.68 12.62
CA ALA A 382 -26.47 6.20 13.97
C ALA A 382 -25.79 7.04 15.08
N LEU A 383 -24.84 7.92 14.74
CA LEU A 383 -24.14 8.81 15.68
C LEU A 383 -24.62 10.27 15.61
N SER A 384 -25.44 10.65 14.62
CA SER A 384 -26.30 11.84 14.72
C SER A 384 -27.65 11.44 15.32
N GLY A 385 -27.76 11.57 16.64
CA GLY A 385 -29.02 11.40 17.34
C GLY A 385 -30.04 12.46 16.90
N THR A 386 -30.91 12.08 15.97
CA THR A 386 -32.30 12.56 15.79
C THR A 386 -32.94 11.79 14.64
N LEU A 387 -33.48 10.60 14.91
CA LEU A 387 -34.58 9.95 14.16
C LEU A 387 -34.94 8.62 14.85
N CYS A 388 -35.41 8.71 16.09
CA CYS A 388 -35.94 7.57 16.86
C CYS A 388 -37.45 7.33 16.64
N ASP A 389 -38.10 8.00 15.68
CA ASP A 389 -39.58 8.07 15.64
C ASP A 389 -40.29 7.32 14.51
N TYR A 390 -39.60 6.48 13.73
CA TYR A 390 -40.29 5.67 12.71
C TYR A 390 -39.96 4.19 12.88
N GLY A 391 -40.64 3.57 13.84
CA GLY A 391 -40.51 2.17 14.21
C GLY A 391 -40.85 1.19 13.10
N LEU A 392 -39.88 0.89 12.25
CA LEU A 392 -39.91 -0.21 11.30
C LEU A 392 -38.52 -0.83 11.19
N LEU A 393 -38.29 -1.94 11.91
CA LEU A 393 -37.42 -3.06 11.51
C LEU A 393 -37.36 -4.15 12.61
N PRO A 394 -38.14 -5.25 12.50
CA PRO A 394 -37.82 -6.50 13.15
C PRO A 394 -37.54 -7.58 12.10
N VAL A 395 -36.37 -7.52 11.46
CA VAL A 395 -35.84 -8.64 10.64
C VAL A 395 -34.32 -8.84 10.83
N TRP A 396 -33.59 -7.85 11.36
CA TRP A 396 -32.12 -7.91 11.43
C TRP A 396 -31.55 -8.50 12.72
N SER A 397 -32.36 -8.79 13.73
CA SER A 397 -31.88 -9.25 15.05
C SER A 397 -31.56 -10.75 15.13
N LEU A 398 -31.62 -11.50 14.03
CA LEU A 398 -31.50 -12.97 14.05
C LEU A 398 -30.22 -13.54 13.40
N MET A 399 -29.28 -12.69 12.95
CA MET A 399 -28.01 -13.17 12.35
C MET A 399 -26.74 -12.76 13.12
N ILE A 400 -26.85 -12.29 14.36
CA ILE A 400 -25.67 -12.03 15.21
C ILE A 400 -25.95 -12.55 16.63
N VAL A 401 -25.56 -13.80 16.86
CA VAL A 401 -24.99 -14.24 18.15
C VAL A 401 -23.52 -14.53 17.88
#